data_AF-A0A6L7GHN4-F1
#
_entry.id   AF-A0A6L7GHN4-F1
#
_cell.length_a   1.000
_cell.length_b   1.000
_cell.length_c   1.000
_cell.angle_alpha   90.00
_cell.angle_beta   90.00
_cell.angle_gamma   90.00
#
_symmetry.space_group_name_H-M   'P 1'
#
loop_
_entity.id
_entity.type
_entity.pdbx_description
1 polymer ?
#
loop_
_entity_poly.entity_id
_entity_poly.type
_entity_poly.pdbx_seq_one_letter_code
_entity_poly.pdbx_strand_id
1 'polypeptide(L)' 'MITAETTQPATAFASRMAQKAAVLAEAHGENILRQRARDPWRWRSAALLWPLFSKG' A
#
# COMPACT_ATOMS: atom_id res chain seq x y z
N MET A 1 -26.27 25.17 -7.37
CA MET A 1 -24.83 25.48 -7.40
C MET A 1 -24.19 24.50 -6.43
N ILE A 2 -23.36 23.56 -6.90
CA ILE A 2 -22.67 22.60 -6.01
C ILE A 2 -21.31 23.20 -5.70
N THR A 3 -21.14 23.70 -4.47
CA THR A 3 -19.83 24.11 -3.95
C THR A 3 -19.12 22.88 -3.43
N ALA A 4 -18.08 22.44 -4.14
CA ALA A 4 -17.20 21.39 -3.63
C ALA A 4 -16.28 22.01 -2.58
N GLU A 5 -16.52 21.69 -1.31
CA GLU A 5 -15.62 22.04 -0.20
C GLU A 5 -14.35 21.17 -0.29
N THR A 6 -13.41 21.55 -1.15
CA THR A 6 -12.18 20.78 -1.38
C THR A 6 -10.99 21.21 -0.51
N THR A 7 -11.20 21.98 0.55
CA THR A 7 -10.10 22.34 1.46
C THR A 7 -9.81 21.16 2.41
N GLN A 8 -9.25 20.10 1.85
CA GLN A 8 -8.63 19.06 2.66
C GLN A 8 -7.23 19.57 3.06
N PRO A 9 -6.89 19.60 4.35
CA PRO A 9 -5.61 20.13 4.78
C PRO A 9 -4.48 19.29 4.17
N ALA A 10 -3.52 19.93 3.50
CA ALA A 10 -2.43 19.27 2.77
C ALA A 10 -1.65 18.27 3.66
N THR A 11 -1.60 18.52 4.97
CA THR A 11 -1.02 17.62 5.98
C THR A 11 -1.75 16.28 6.07
N ALA A 12 -3.07 16.26 6.01
CA ALA A 12 -3.86 15.03 6.04
C ALA A 12 -3.67 14.21 4.75
N PHE A 13 -3.54 14.89 3.61
CA PHE A 13 -3.22 14.23 2.35
C PHE A 13 -1.82 13.60 2.38
N ALA A 14 -0.81 14.38 2.77
CA ALA A 14 0.57 13.89 2.87
C ALA A 14 0.69 12.71 3.85
N SER A 15 0.01 12.77 5.00
CA SER A 15 -0.03 11.67 5.97
C SER A 15 -0.63 10.39 5.37
N ARG A 16 -1.76 10.49 4.66
CA ARG A 16 -2.37 9.34 3.96
C ARG A 16 -1.44 8.76 2.89
N MET A 17 -0.74 9.61 2.16
CA MET A 17 0.23 9.18 1.16
C MET A 17 1.42 8.48 1.81
N ALA A 18 1.96 9.00 2.92
CA ALA A 18 3.03 8.36 3.67
C ALA A 18 2.61 6.97 4.18
N GLN A 19 1.38 6.84 4.68
CA GLN A 19 0.86 5.56 5.14
C GLN A 19 0.73 4.54 4.00
N LYS A 20 0.24 4.95 2.83
CA LYS A 20 0.20 4.09 1.64
C LYS A 20 1.60 3.70 1.17
N ALA A 21 2.55 4.63 1.21
CA ALA A 21 3.93 4.37 0.84
C ALA A 21 4.59 3.35 1.78
N ALA A 22 4.31 3.43 3.09
CA ALA A 22 4.79 2.46 4.07
C ALA A 22 4.27 1.04 3.75
N VAL A 23 2.97 0.90 3.51
CA VAL A 23 2.34 -0.38 3.13
C VAL A 23 2.98 -0.97 1.86
N LEU A 24 3.26 -0.12 0.86
CA LEU A 24 3.94 -0.57 -0.36
C LEU A 24 5.39 -1.01 -0.09
N ALA A 25 6.12 -0.26 0.73
CA ALA A 25 7.52 -0.57 1.04
C ALA A 25 7.65 -1.91 1.78
N GLU A 26 6.77 -2.18 2.75
CA GLU A 26 6.71 -3.45 3.47
C GLU A 26 6.44 -4.63 2.52
N ALA A 27 5.38 -4.53 1.69
CA ALA A 27 5.03 -5.57 0.73
C ALA A 27 6.14 -5.80 -0.31
N HIS A 28 6.86 -4.74 -0.71
CA HIS A 28 8.00 -4.84 -1.61
C HIS A 28 9.17 -5.58 -0.96
N GLY A 29 9.51 -5.25 0.29
CA GLY A 29 10.56 -5.93 1.05
C GLY A 29 10.28 -7.43 1.20
N GLU A 30 9.05 -7.78 1.60
CA GLU A 30 8.63 -9.17 1.76
C GLU A 30 8.66 -9.93 0.42
N ASN A 31 8.24 -9.30 -0.68
CA ASN A 31 8.34 -9.89 -2.01
C ASN A 31 9.79 -10.18 -2.42
N ILE A 32 10.74 -9.27 -2.13
CA ILE A 32 12.16 -9.48 -2.41
C ILE A 32 12.69 -10.69 -1.62
N LEU A 33 12.36 -10.77 -0.32
CA LEU A 33 12.80 -11.87 0.54
C LEU A 33 12.27 -13.22 0.01
N ARG A 34 10.98 -13.29 -0.30
CA ARG A 34 10.35 -14.51 -0.86
C ARG A 34 10.85 -14.85 -2.26
N GLN A 35 11.13 -13.84 -3.08
CA GLN A 35 11.74 -14.05 -4.39
C GLN A 35 13.11 -14.70 -4.28
N ARG A 36 13.95 -14.21 -3.36
CA ARG A 36 15.27 -14.78 -3.08
C ARG A 36 15.17 -16.22 -2.58
N ALA A 37 14.17 -16.51 -1.73
CA ALA A 37 13.88 -17.85 -1.26
C ALA A 37 13.23 -18.78 -2.31
N ARG A 38 12.90 -18.26 -3.50
CA ARG A 38 12.08 -18.95 -4.52
C ARG A 38 10.75 -19.47 -3.96
N ASP A 39 10.20 -18.80 -2.96
CA ASP A 39 8.96 -19.19 -2.31
C ASP A 39 7.77 -18.98 -3.29
N PRO A 40 7.06 -20.06 -3.68
CA PRO A 40 5.88 -19.95 -4.54
C PRO A 40 4.66 -19.39 -3.79
N TRP A 41 4.65 -19.38 -2.45
CA TRP A 41 3.53 -18.84 -1.67
C TRP A 41 3.36 -17.33 -1.80
N ARG A 42 4.37 -16.59 -2.30
CA ARG A 42 4.22 -15.15 -2.57
C ARG A 42 3.03 -14.84 -3.48
N TRP A 43 2.71 -15.74 -4.40
CA TRP A 43 1.59 -15.61 -5.34
C TRP A 43 0.24 -15.94 -4.72
N ARG A 44 0.22 -16.58 -3.55
CA ARG A 44 -1.01 -16.93 -2.81
C ARG A 44 -1.42 -15.84 -1.84
N SER A 45 -0.52 -14.92 -1.49
CA SER A 45 -0.83 -13.83 -0.56
C SER A 45 -1.35 -12.61 -1.32
N ALA A 46 -2.65 -12.32 -1.17
CA ALA A 46 -3.25 -11.12 -1.74
C ALA A 46 -2.60 -9.82 -1.23
N ALA A 47 -2.09 -9.82 0.01
CA ALA A 47 -1.40 -8.67 0.59
C ALA A 47 -0.06 -8.34 -0.08
N LEU A 48 0.59 -9.32 -0.70
CA LEU A 48 1.83 -9.09 -1.45
C LEU A 48 1.59 -8.69 -2.91
N LEU A 49 0.45 -9.09 -3.48
CA LEU A 49 0.09 -8.78 -4.85
C LEU A 49 -0.63 -7.44 -4.96
N TRP A 50 -1.56 -7.18 -4.03
CA TRP A 50 -2.43 -6.01 -4.03
C TRP A 50 -2.43 -5.32 -2.67
N PRO A 51 -1.27 -4.86 -2.17
CA PRO A 51 -1.10 -4.36 -0.79
C PRO A 51 -2.03 -3.20 -0.41
N LEU A 52 -2.47 -2.38 -1.37
CA LEU A 52 -3.39 -1.27 -1.12
C LEU A 52 -4.87 -1.68 -1.11
N PHE A 53 -5.17 -2.92 -1.51
CA PHE A 53 -6.54 -3.43 -1.68
C PHE A 53 -6.79 -4.71 -0.88
N SER A 54 -5.74 -5.38 -0.41
CA SER A 54 -5.84 -6.49 0.51
C SER A 54 -6.44 -6.00 1.82
N LYS A 55 -7.46 -6.70 2.30
CA LYS A 55 -7.94 -6.49 3.67
C LYS A 55 -6.81 -6.81 4.64
N GLY A 56 -6.36 -5.79 5.36
CA GLY A 56 -5.76 -5.90 6.68
C GLY A 56 -6.86 -5.73 7.72
#